data_AF-A0A024URN5-F1
#
_entry.id   AF-A0A024URN5-F1
#
_cell.length_a   1.000
_cell.length_b   1.000
_cell.length_c   1.000
_cell.angle_alpha   90.00
_cell.angle_beta   90.00
_cell.angle_gamma   90.00
#
_symmetry.space_group_name_H-M   'P 1'
#
loop_
_entity.id
_entity.type
_entity.pdbx_description
1 polymer ?
#
loop_
_entity_poly.entity_id
_entity_poly.type
_entity_poly.pdbx_seq_one_letter_code
_entity_poly.pdbx_strand_id
1 'polypeptide(L)'
;MRRRPLLPTLGAARSMRRPFSTSVVCCLAVHVIGWSSEGVNATDVARHHGGGAMQCPMEKWMSPLPDATTCLQRPTRSPTPSHQGTHDTNWLLQSLTDVSSLFTNTTLFDVLSQPTDWVEIQVCFTACVIDTWKAVVAWIYLAKLLSIPVLTGLLMVMEALMPHTRSLVHSAYLTFRSLDPVHQATAVVITLGVLITWRKGYFARVRMAWKRVKLRWRQAQRNFRLQVAAKSKVAAYILPHAIYAMLCHVIATLSPAPVLALLSHEVILVWLATIYPIMMSIRAVRTHRYTDDPAAVYFERSLRYWILWAFYLTSHSIATTLVPHFIVFYFKPSILRINFLLNWLHHMHGTRVLLGFAVNYVFPHGATSGFSPTRSMSVIAAPPAHAGIVFRTLTAVGLISTRTANIMRDVMAQGPAIFGLVFLVTPGFLTKVGCDAVALAFPAYVVLGTLARHQRRTHEWWVCYFVVVAIVEYLFDAMSGVLWWVPFVYHIKLVGMLWLQFPYFRGAQTLFDLCFHSVLIDPRRAATPPLERIDHADGPTEARTSSHIEVS
;
A
#
# COMPACT_ATOMS: atom_id res chain seq x y z
N MET A 1 -62.52 16.41 -42.27
CA MET A 1 -63.10 16.09 -40.93
C MET A 1 -61.95 15.66 -40.04
N ARG A 2 -61.58 16.21 -38.89
CA ARG A 2 -62.14 17.19 -37.94
C ARG A 2 -60.97 18.06 -37.43
N ARG A 3 -61.29 19.29 -37.00
CA ARG A 3 -60.40 20.44 -36.75
C ARG A 3 -59.64 20.38 -35.39
N ARG A 4 -58.41 20.96 -35.37
CA ARG A 4 -57.69 21.89 -34.42
C ARG A 4 -57.98 21.84 -32.88
N PRO A 5 -57.13 22.38 -31.95
CA PRO A 5 -56.04 23.38 -32.13
C PRO A 5 -54.73 23.17 -31.30
N LEU A 6 -53.78 24.10 -31.54
CA LEU A 6 -52.62 24.48 -30.73
C LEU A 6 -53.01 25.03 -29.34
N LEU A 7 -52.21 24.80 -28.28
CA LEU A 7 -51.49 25.83 -27.49
C LEU A 7 -50.65 25.18 -26.35
N PRO A 8 -49.62 25.88 -25.82
CA PRO A 8 -48.55 25.38 -24.97
C PRO A 8 -48.87 25.53 -23.48
N THR A 9 -48.40 24.61 -22.64
CA THR A 9 -48.51 24.75 -21.18
C THR A 9 -47.18 24.46 -20.49
N LEU A 10 -46.64 25.57 -19.96
CA LEU A 10 -45.88 25.74 -18.73
C LEU A 10 -44.81 24.69 -18.39
N GLY A 11 -43.56 25.17 -18.40
CA GLY A 11 -42.46 24.58 -17.66
C GLY A 11 -42.82 24.40 -16.20
N ALA A 12 -43.13 23.17 -15.80
CA ALA A 12 -43.09 22.75 -14.43
C ALA A 12 -41.61 22.66 -14.02
N ALA A 13 -41.16 23.68 -13.29
CA ALA A 13 -39.93 23.66 -12.52
C ALA A 13 -39.91 22.38 -11.68
N ARG A 14 -39.17 21.36 -12.14
CA ARG A 14 -38.90 20.17 -11.35
C ARG A 14 -37.95 20.63 -10.25
N SER A 15 -38.54 20.82 -9.07
CA SER A 15 -37.82 21.17 -7.87
C SER A 15 -36.62 20.23 -7.71
N MET A 16 -35.50 20.89 -7.51
CA MET A 16 -34.20 20.35 -7.20
C MET A 16 -34.35 19.40 -6.00
N ARG A 17 -34.52 18.10 -6.25
CA ARG A 17 -34.35 17.09 -5.22
C ARG A 17 -32.87 17.03 -4.90
N ARG A 18 -32.46 17.87 -3.94
CA ARG A 18 -31.19 17.74 -3.22
C ARG A 18 -31.09 16.28 -2.74
N PRO A 19 -29.94 15.61 -2.92
CA PRO A 19 -29.80 14.23 -2.49
C PRO A 19 -29.83 14.19 -0.97
N PHE A 20 -30.98 13.86 -0.39
CA PHE A 20 -31.16 13.47 1.02
C PHE A 20 -30.24 12.29 1.42
N SER A 21 -29.56 11.67 0.45
CA SER A 21 -28.61 10.56 0.61
C SER A 21 -27.20 10.98 1.03
N THR A 22 -26.78 12.25 0.84
CA THR A 22 -25.43 12.68 1.27
C THR A 22 -25.33 12.77 2.79
N SER A 23 -26.41 13.23 3.45
CA SER A 23 -26.44 13.37 4.91
C SER A 23 -26.53 12.02 5.62
N VAL A 24 -27.28 11.04 5.11
CA VAL A 24 -27.48 9.76 5.83
C VAL A 24 -26.23 8.87 5.76
N VAL A 25 -25.47 8.90 4.66
CA VAL A 25 -24.25 8.09 4.52
C VAL A 25 -23.05 8.76 5.19
N CYS A 26 -22.94 10.10 5.16
CA CYS A 26 -21.98 10.82 6.00
C CYS A 26 -22.32 10.68 7.48
N CYS A 27 -23.60 10.75 7.89
CA CYS A 27 -23.99 10.50 9.28
C CYS A 27 -23.66 9.08 9.71
N LEU A 28 -23.79 8.05 8.86
CA LEU A 28 -23.38 6.69 9.23
C LEU A 28 -21.86 6.53 9.33
N ALA A 29 -21.08 7.16 8.45
CA ALA A 29 -19.61 7.16 8.56
C ALA A 29 -19.12 7.96 9.78
N VAL A 30 -19.76 9.09 10.07
CA VAL A 30 -19.49 9.94 11.23
C VAL A 30 -20.04 9.34 12.52
N HIS A 31 -21.12 8.55 12.53
CA HIS A 31 -21.58 7.84 13.73
C HIS A 31 -20.74 6.61 14.05
N VAL A 32 -20.15 5.94 13.05
CA VAL A 32 -19.19 4.85 13.26
C VAL A 32 -17.86 5.38 13.82
N ILE A 33 -17.51 6.63 13.53
CA ILE A 33 -16.32 7.32 14.06
C ILE A 33 -16.63 8.13 15.34
N GLY A 34 -17.86 8.61 15.51
CA GLY A 34 -18.30 9.55 16.55
C GLY A 34 -18.93 8.91 17.78
N TRP A 35 -18.84 7.58 17.94
CA TRP A 35 -19.02 6.95 19.26
C TRP A 35 -17.66 6.89 19.96
N SER A 36 -17.22 8.05 20.43
CA SER A 36 -16.05 8.26 21.28
C SER A 36 -16.49 8.79 22.65
N SER A 37 -17.44 8.14 23.31
CA SER A 37 -17.78 8.45 24.72
C SER A 37 -18.69 7.41 25.36
N GLU A 38 -18.28 6.13 25.40
CA GLU A 38 -18.67 5.26 26.51
C GLU A 38 -17.43 4.45 26.87
N GLY A 39 -16.62 5.04 27.75
CA GLY A 39 -15.57 4.31 28.45
C GLY A 39 -16.24 3.28 29.33
N VAL A 40 -16.15 2.02 28.94
CA VAL A 40 -16.35 0.92 29.88
C VAL A 40 -15.20 1.00 30.87
N ASN A 41 -15.53 1.37 32.11
CA ASN A 41 -14.67 1.36 33.29
C ASN A 41 -13.75 0.13 33.29
N ALA A 42 -12.51 0.31 32.88
CA ALA A 42 -11.43 -0.66 33.07
C ALA A 42 -10.68 -0.37 34.39
N THR A 43 -11.40 0.03 35.43
CA THR A 43 -10.86 0.32 36.77
C THR A 43 -11.19 -0.74 37.83
N ASP A 44 -11.98 -1.77 37.50
CA ASP A 44 -12.45 -2.75 38.51
C ASP A 44 -11.79 -4.14 38.46
N VAL A 45 -10.75 -4.36 37.63
CA VAL A 45 -10.03 -5.65 37.60
C VAL A 45 -8.61 -5.58 38.20
N ALA A 46 -8.13 -4.41 38.58
CA ALA A 46 -6.80 -4.25 39.20
C ALA A 46 -6.81 -4.31 40.75
N ARG A 47 -7.94 -4.61 41.41
CA ARG A 47 -8.07 -4.57 42.88
C ARG A 47 -8.04 -5.90 43.63
N HIS A 48 -7.85 -7.02 42.95
CA HIS A 48 -7.78 -8.33 43.62
C HIS A 48 -6.53 -9.12 43.22
N HIS A 49 -5.33 -8.62 43.57
CA HIS A 49 -4.16 -9.46 43.86
C HIS A 49 -3.18 -8.67 44.73
N GLY A 50 -3.58 -8.43 45.99
CA GLY A 50 -2.65 -8.06 47.06
C GLY A 50 -2.29 -9.33 47.85
N GLY A 51 -0.99 -9.55 48.07
CA GLY A 51 -0.47 -10.52 49.03
C GLY A 51 0.54 -11.50 48.44
N GLY A 52 1.83 -11.19 48.59
CA GLY A 52 2.93 -12.09 48.22
C GLY A 52 4.26 -11.37 48.07
N ALA A 53 4.72 -10.72 49.13
CA ALA A 53 6.08 -10.19 49.20
C ALA A 53 7.09 -11.35 49.12
N MET A 54 7.93 -11.34 48.09
CA MET A 54 9.17 -12.09 48.08
C MET A 54 10.27 -11.17 47.56
N GLN A 55 10.93 -10.51 48.51
CA GLN A 55 12.19 -9.83 48.31
C GLN A 55 13.23 -10.84 47.79
N CYS A 56 13.94 -10.48 46.74
CA CYS A 56 15.29 -10.99 46.48
C CYS A 56 16.21 -9.82 46.13
N PRO A 57 17.43 -9.77 46.70
CA PRO A 57 18.29 -8.60 46.72
C PRO A 57 19.24 -8.61 45.53
N MET A 58 19.42 -7.47 44.86
CA MET A 58 20.61 -7.24 44.04
C MET A 58 20.92 -5.74 43.97
N GLU A 59 21.38 -5.22 45.11
CA GLU A 59 21.98 -3.91 45.24
C GLU A 59 23.49 -4.10 45.44
N LYS A 60 24.28 -3.93 44.37
CA LYS A 60 25.68 -3.49 44.41
C LYS A 60 26.14 -3.22 42.98
N TRP A 61 27.01 -2.22 42.82
CA TRP A 61 27.58 -1.68 41.57
C TRP A 61 26.86 -0.46 40.99
N MET A 62 26.91 0.66 41.70
CA MET A 62 27.39 1.95 41.18
C MET A 62 27.60 2.92 42.34
N SER A 63 28.86 3.26 42.61
CA SER A 63 29.27 4.31 43.54
C SER A 63 28.94 5.70 42.96
N PRO A 64 28.50 6.67 43.78
CA PRO A 64 28.25 8.04 43.33
C PRO A 64 29.55 8.81 43.10
N LEU A 65 29.63 9.51 41.96
CA LEU A 65 30.69 10.48 41.65
C LEU A 65 30.56 11.72 42.56
N PRO A 66 31.65 12.27 43.10
CA PRO A 66 31.60 13.45 43.96
C PRO A 66 31.55 14.77 43.16
N ASP A 67 30.90 15.75 43.80
CA ASP A 67 30.57 17.08 43.30
C ASP A 67 31.77 17.95 42.90
N ALA A 68 31.59 18.67 41.80
CA ALA A 68 32.53 19.63 41.23
C ALA A 68 32.60 20.92 42.07
N THR A 69 33.40 20.95 43.15
CA THR A 69 33.69 22.21 43.88
C THR A 69 35.13 22.38 44.35
N THR A 70 36.09 21.56 43.93
CA THR A 70 37.50 21.71 44.33
C THR A 70 38.39 21.98 43.13
N CYS A 71 38.63 23.27 42.84
CA CYS A 71 39.86 23.80 42.22
C CYS A 71 39.79 25.33 42.14
N LEU A 72 40.04 26.01 43.26
CA LEU A 72 40.29 27.45 43.32
C LEU A 72 41.56 27.68 44.16
N GLN A 73 42.41 28.60 43.69
CA GLN A 73 43.72 29.08 44.23
C GLN A 73 44.94 28.26 43.72
N ARG A 74 46.08 28.77 43.23
CA ARG A 74 46.75 30.05 42.79
C ARG A 74 48.27 29.64 42.60
N PRO A 75 49.28 30.45 42.17
CA PRO A 75 49.34 31.78 41.54
C PRO A 75 50.30 31.93 40.32
N THR A 76 50.32 33.18 39.84
CA THR A 76 50.97 33.87 38.69
C THR A 76 52.51 33.92 38.60
N ARG A 77 53.05 33.88 37.35
CA ARG A 77 54.05 34.86 36.80
C ARG A 77 54.22 34.77 35.26
N SER A 78 54.26 35.95 34.65
CA SER A 78 54.40 36.52 33.26
C SER A 78 55.50 36.00 32.28
N PRO A 79 55.64 36.52 31.02
CA PRO A 79 54.64 36.79 29.96
C PRO A 79 55.07 36.46 28.47
N THR A 80 54.11 36.47 27.54
CA THR A 80 54.15 36.63 26.03
C THR A 80 54.61 35.49 25.09
N PRO A 81 54.17 35.44 23.79
CA PRO A 81 52.95 35.99 23.16
C PRO A 81 52.17 35.01 22.23
N SER A 82 50.87 35.31 22.06
CA SER A 82 50.02 35.16 20.86
C SER A 82 49.97 33.85 20.06
N HIS A 83 48.97 33.01 20.35
CA HIS A 83 48.08 32.42 19.34
C HIS A 83 46.86 31.82 20.06
N GLN A 84 45.75 32.55 20.10
CA GLN A 84 44.51 32.05 20.72
C GLN A 84 43.42 32.05 19.65
N GLY A 85 43.29 30.90 19.00
CA GLY A 85 42.04 30.50 18.35
C GLY A 85 41.03 30.24 19.45
N THR A 86 40.01 31.09 19.53
CA THR A 86 38.86 30.87 20.39
C THR A 86 37.97 29.80 19.76
N HIS A 87 37.82 28.68 20.45
CA HIS A 87 36.77 27.71 20.20
C HIS A 87 35.42 28.36 20.55
N ASP A 88 34.76 28.95 19.56
CA ASP A 88 33.42 29.52 19.71
C ASP A 88 32.35 28.41 19.68
N THR A 89 32.00 27.90 20.87
CA THR A 89 30.83 27.03 21.08
C THR A 89 29.49 27.79 21.00
N ASN A 90 29.52 29.09 20.66
CA ASN A 90 28.37 29.97 20.64
C ASN A 90 27.83 30.27 19.23
N TRP A 91 28.39 29.67 18.18
CA TRP A 91 27.98 29.95 16.79
C TRP A 91 26.49 29.66 16.54
N LEU A 92 25.91 28.67 17.22
CA LEU A 92 24.48 28.32 17.12
C LEU A 92 23.59 29.35 17.81
N LEU A 93 24.01 29.89 18.96
CA LEU A 93 23.25 30.93 19.64
C LEU A 93 23.35 32.26 18.89
N GLN A 94 24.52 32.55 18.32
CA GLN A 94 24.80 33.77 17.58
C GLN A 94 24.07 33.79 16.23
N SER A 95 24.02 32.65 15.53
CA SER A 95 23.21 32.49 14.30
C SER A 95 21.71 32.54 14.56
N LEU A 96 21.22 32.01 15.70
CA LEU A 96 19.80 32.12 16.07
C LEU A 96 19.41 33.55 16.47
N THR A 97 20.33 34.32 17.07
CA THR A 97 20.09 35.75 17.36
C THR A 97 20.11 36.63 16.10
N ASP A 98 20.95 36.31 15.12
CA ASP A 98 20.99 37.02 13.82
C ASP A 98 19.77 36.72 12.94
N VAL A 99 19.21 35.50 13.01
CA VAL A 99 17.95 35.18 12.30
C VAL A 99 16.75 35.84 13.00
N SER A 100 16.74 35.93 14.32
CA SER A 100 15.69 36.60 15.10
C SER A 100 15.61 38.11 14.82
N SER A 101 16.76 38.77 14.65
CA SER A 101 16.83 40.20 14.31
C SER A 101 16.44 40.49 12.85
N LEU A 102 16.56 39.51 11.94
CA LEU A 102 16.13 39.58 10.54
C LEU A 102 14.60 39.60 10.35
N PHE A 103 13.82 39.18 11.35
CA PHE A 103 12.35 39.10 11.23
C PHE A 103 11.59 40.16 12.03
N THR A 104 12.28 41.02 12.78
CA THR A 104 11.63 41.96 13.69
C THR A 104 11.45 43.36 13.11
N ASN A 105 12.11 43.73 12.00
CA ASN A 105 12.01 45.09 11.44
C ASN A 105 12.04 45.22 9.89
N THR A 106 12.07 44.14 9.12
CA THR A 106 12.09 44.21 7.64
C THR A 106 10.82 43.66 7.04
N THR A 107 10.16 44.44 6.19
CA THR A 107 8.99 43.96 5.45
C THR A 107 9.43 42.93 4.39
N LEU A 108 8.59 41.95 4.07
CA LEU A 108 8.87 40.92 3.05
C LEU A 108 9.21 41.55 1.68
N PHE A 109 8.75 42.79 1.45
CA PHE A 109 9.05 43.59 0.26
C PHE A 109 10.48 44.17 0.25
N ASP A 110 11.04 44.51 1.42
CA ASP A 110 12.42 44.98 1.55
C ASP A 110 13.43 43.84 1.32
N VAL A 111 13.09 42.62 1.77
CA VAL A 111 13.92 41.41 1.53
C VAL A 111 13.91 41.01 0.06
N LEU A 112 12.76 41.16 -0.63
CA LEU A 112 12.63 40.85 -2.06
C LEU A 112 13.21 41.94 -2.98
N SER A 113 13.47 43.14 -2.46
CA SER A 113 14.02 44.27 -3.24
C SER A 113 15.52 44.47 -3.05
N GLN A 114 16.18 43.70 -2.19
CA GLN A 114 17.64 43.67 -2.11
C GLN A 114 18.25 43.14 -3.41
N PRO A 115 19.32 43.78 -3.93
CA PRO A 115 20.04 43.25 -5.09
C PRO A 115 20.61 41.88 -4.73
N THR A 116 20.19 40.85 -5.47
CA THR A 116 20.68 39.49 -5.26
C THR A 116 22.11 39.35 -5.79
N ASP A 117 23.08 39.19 -4.88
CA ASP A 117 24.45 38.86 -5.24
C ASP A 117 24.53 37.38 -5.67
N TRP A 118 24.30 37.17 -6.97
CA TRP A 118 24.36 35.84 -7.62
C TRP A 118 25.70 35.12 -7.39
N VAL A 119 26.78 35.88 -7.19
CA VAL A 119 28.13 35.34 -6.91
C VAL A 119 28.20 34.72 -5.52
N GLU A 120 27.64 35.37 -4.50
CA GLU A 120 27.62 34.86 -3.13
C GLU A 120 26.71 33.64 -3.01
N ILE A 121 25.55 33.66 -3.65
CA ILE A 121 24.66 32.49 -3.75
C ILE A 121 25.37 31.31 -4.42
N GLN A 122 26.11 31.56 -5.51
CA GLN A 122 26.86 30.52 -6.20
C GLN A 122 27.97 29.93 -5.31
N VAL A 123 28.73 30.77 -4.60
CA VAL A 123 29.78 30.31 -3.68
C VAL A 123 29.19 29.48 -2.55
N CYS A 124 28.14 29.98 -1.88
CA CYS A 124 27.44 29.26 -0.82
C CYS A 124 26.85 27.93 -1.32
N PHE A 125 26.22 27.93 -2.51
CA PHE A 125 25.69 26.72 -3.12
C PHE A 125 26.79 25.68 -3.41
N THR A 126 27.91 26.11 -4.01
CA THR A 126 29.04 25.20 -4.29
C THR A 126 29.66 24.63 -3.01
N ALA A 127 29.79 25.44 -1.96
CA ALA A 127 30.25 24.98 -0.64
C ALA A 127 29.29 23.94 -0.04
N CYS A 128 27.98 24.21 -0.06
CA CYS A 128 26.97 23.25 0.38
C CYS A 128 27.00 21.94 -0.42
N VAL A 129 27.17 22.00 -1.75
CA VAL A 129 27.28 20.81 -2.61
C VAL A 129 28.54 19.99 -2.26
N ILE A 130 29.67 20.65 -2.01
CA ILE A 130 30.92 19.97 -1.65
C ILE A 130 30.79 19.29 -0.29
N ASP A 131 30.21 19.97 0.71
CA ASP A 131 30.08 19.42 2.06
C ASP A 131 29.01 18.33 2.14
N THR A 132 27.91 18.46 1.40
CA THR A 132 26.95 17.37 1.23
C THR A 132 27.59 16.16 0.53
N TRP A 133 28.45 16.37 -0.47
CA TRP A 133 29.18 15.28 -1.13
C TRP A 133 30.15 14.57 -0.18
N LYS A 134 30.94 15.31 0.61
CA LYS A 134 31.80 14.73 1.65
C LYS A 134 31.01 13.92 2.67
N ALA A 135 29.85 14.42 3.09
CA ALA A 135 28.95 13.70 3.96
C ALA A 135 28.47 12.40 3.29
N VAL A 136 27.99 12.44 2.04
CA VAL A 136 27.58 11.25 1.28
C VAL A 136 28.70 10.22 1.20
N VAL A 137 29.93 10.64 0.91
CA VAL A 137 31.09 9.74 0.86
C VAL A 137 31.37 9.10 2.22
N ALA A 138 31.34 9.87 3.32
CA ALA A 138 31.49 9.33 4.67
C ALA A 138 30.39 8.32 5.02
N TRP A 139 29.15 8.58 4.60
CA TRP A 139 28.02 7.66 4.75
C TRP A 139 28.17 6.38 3.93
N ILE A 140 28.72 6.46 2.71
CA ILE A 140 29.02 5.26 1.91
C ILE A 140 30.08 4.41 2.59
N TYR A 141 31.12 5.03 3.17
CA TYR A 141 32.13 4.31 3.96
C TYR A 141 31.52 3.66 5.20
N LEU A 142 30.67 4.38 5.93
CA LEU A 142 29.96 3.83 7.08
C LEU A 142 29.03 2.67 6.69
N ALA A 143 28.27 2.81 5.60
CA ALA A 143 27.40 1.77 5.08
C ALA A 143 28.19 0.53 4.65
N LYS A 144 29.36 0.72 4.03
CA LYS A 144 30.28 -0.38 3.69
C LYS A 144 30.82 -1.06 4.95
N LEU A 145 31.19 -0.29 5.98
CA LEU A 145 31.66 -0.83 7.26
C LEU A 145 30.55 -1.61 7.98
N LEU A 146 29.31 -1.11 7.95
CA LEU A 146 28.13 -1.71 8.58
C LEU A 146 27.57 -2.89 7.78
N SER A 147 27.79 -2.96 6.46
CA SER A 147 27.27 -4.07 5.65
C SER A 147 27.82 -5.43 6.08
N ILE A 148 29.06 -5.48 6.58
CA ILE A 148 29.70 -6.72 7.06
C ILE A 148 28.99 -7.22 8.33
N PRO A 149 28.92 -6.48 9.44
CA PRO A 149 28.25 -6.94 10.66
C PRO A 149 26.74 -7.11 10.46
N VAL A 150 26.08 -6.33 9.60
CA VAL A 150 24.65 -6.52 9.29
C VAL A 150 24.44 -7.82 8.50
N LEU A 151 25.27 -8.11 7.50
CA LEU A 151 25.15 -9.35 6.73
C LEU A 151 25.50 -10.58 7.60
N THR A 152 26.53 -10.47 8.45
CA THR A 152 26.87 -11.48 9.45
C THR A 152 25.75 -11.65 10.47
N GLY A 153 25.12 -10.56 10.92
CA GLY A 153 23.96 -10.59 11.81
C GLY A 153 22.74 -11.22 11.15
N LEU A 154 22.49 -10.94 9.87
CA LEU A 154 21.40 -11.54 9.10
C LEU A 154 21.64 -13.04 8.88
N LEU A 155 22.89 -13.42 8.57
CA LEU A 155 23.33 -14.82 8.51
C LEU A 155 23.17 -15.51 9.86
N MET A 156 23.57 -14.87 10.97
CA MET A 156 23.36 -15.39 12.32
C MET A 156 21.88 -15.50 12.69
N VAL A 157 21.03 -14.55 12.29
CA VAL A 157 19.57 -14.64 12.49
C VAL A 157 18.99 -15.76 11.63
N MET A 158 19.46 -15.93 10.40
CA MET A 158 19.04 -17.03 9.51
C MET A 158 19.50 -18.40 10.07
N GLU A 159 20.71 -18.47 10.64
CA GLU A 159 21.24 -19.63 11.35
C GLU A 159 20.57 -19.87 12.70
N ALA A 160 20.12 -18.82 13.40
CA ALA A 160 19.34 -18.89 14.65
C ALA A 160 17.86 -19.21 14.42
N LEU A 161 17.31 -18.89 13.25
CA LEU A 161 16.00 -19.34 12.79
C LEU A 161 15.94 -20.86 12.54
N MET A 162 17.07 -21.47 12.18
CA MET A 162 17.17 -22.92 12.02
C MET A 162 16.79 -23.69 13.31
N PRO A 163 17.35 -23.37 14.50
CA PRO A 163 16.91 -23.95 15.77
C PRO A 163 15.60 -23.36 16.29
N HIS A 164 15.03 -22.27 15.75
CA HIS A 164 13.70 -21.82 16.18
C HIS A 164 12.57 -22.79 15.79
N THR A 165 12.71 -23.55 14.71
CA THR A 165 11.78 -24.67 14.44
C THR A 165 11.90 -25.75 15.51
N ARG A 166 13.13 -26.06 15.93
CA ARG A 166 13.43 -27.01 17.02
C ARG A 166 12.98 -26.47 18.38
N SER A 167 13.15 -25.18 18.65
CA SER A 167 12.75 -24.49 19.87
C SER A 167 11.24 -24.29 19.92
N LEU A 168 10.56 -24.09 18.80
CA LEU A 168 9.10 -24.03 18.71
C LEU A 168 8.49 -25.42 18.88
N VAL A 169 9.10 -26.46 18.31
CA VAL A 169 8.73 -27.85 18.58
C VAL A 169 9.00 -28.19 20.05
N HIS A 170 10.12 -27.73 20.60
CA HIS A 170 10.46 -27.95 22.01
C HIS A 170 9.55 -27.15 22.96
N SER A 171 9.19 -25.91 22.63
CA SER A 171 8.26 -25.10 23.40
C SER A 171 6.86 -25.68 23.30
N ALA A 172 6.41 -26.09 22.11
CA ALA A 172 5.13 -26.78 21.93
C ALA A 172 5.10 -28.10 22.70
N TYR A 173 6.21 -28.85 22.75
CA TYR A 173 6.35 -30.07 23.55
C TYR A 173 6.30 -29.79 25.06
N LEU A 174 7.01 -28.75 25.54
CA LEU A 174 6.97 -28.34 26.93
C LEU A 174 5.60 -27.82 27.34
N THR A 175 4.96 -27.01 26.49
CA THR A 175 3.58 -26.54 26.70
C THR A 175 2.63 -27.73 26.72
N PHE A 176 2.74 -28.67 25.77
CA PHE A 176 1.95 -29.91 25.75
C PHE A 176 2.12 -30.70 27.06
N ARG A 177 3.35 -30.83 27.57
CA ARG A 177 3.66 -31.52 28.82
C ARG A 177 3.14 -30.79 30.06
N SER A 178 2.97 -29.47 30.01
CA SER A 178 2.40 -28.67 31.10
C SER A 178 0.86 -28.66 31.13
N LEU A 179 0.17 -29.16 30.09
CA LEU A 179 -1.30 -29.30 30.13
C LEU A 179 -1.71 -30.48 31.01
N ASP A 180 -2.90 -30.40 31.61
CA ASP A 180 -3.50 -31.50 32.37
C ASP A 180 -3.59 -32.79 31.52
N PRO A 181 -3.53 -33.98 32.15
CA PRO A 181 -3.54 -35.26 31.43
C PRO A 181 -4.78 -35.44 30.53
N VAL A 182 -5.91 -34.82 30.90
CA VAL A 182 -7.13 -34.80 30.08
C VAL A 182 -6.94 -33.98 28.80
N HIS A 183 -6.28 -32.82 28.90
CA HIS A 183 -6.01 -31.95 27.75
C HIS A 183 -4.90 -32.52 26.84
N GLN A 184 -3.94 -33.24 27.41
CA GLN A 184 -2.94 -34.00 26.64
C GLN A 184 -3.59 -35.11 25.79
N ALA A 185 -4.45 -35.93 26.42
CA ALA A 185 -5.15 -37.02 25.72
C ALA A 185 -6.04 -36.48 24.60
N THR A 186 -6.78 -35.39 24.84
CA THR A 186 -7.64 -34.77 23.82
C THR A 186 -6.83 -34.20 22.66
N ALA A 187 -5.70 -33.53 22.90
CA ALA A 187 -4.82 -33.03 21.84
C ALA A 187 -4.20 -34.17 21.00
N VAL A 188 -3.81 -35.31 21.61
CA VAL A 188 -3.33 -36.49 20.88
C VAL A 188 -4.42 -37.12 20.03
N VAL A 189 -5.64 -37.24 20.56
CA VAL A 189 -6.79 -37.77 19.80
C VAL A 189 -7.16 -36.84 18.64
N ILE A 190 -7.14 -35.51 18.84
CA ILE A 190 -7.41 -34.53 17.79
C ILE A 190 -6.34 -34.61 16.71
N THR A 191 -5.05 -34.67 17.08
CA THR A 191 -3.95 -34.74 16.11
C THR A 191 -4.00 -36.04 15.31
N LEU A 192 -4.20 -37.20 15.95
CA LEU A 192 -4.42 -38.48 15.27
C LEU A 192 -5.64 -38.44 14.36
N GLY A 193 -6.75 -37.85 14.82
CA GLY A 193 -7.96 -37.67 14.02
C GLY A 193 -7.72 -36.82 12.77
N VAL A 194 -6.99 -35.71 12.91
CA VAL A 194 -6.59 -34.84 11.78
C VAL A 194 -5.67 -35.60 10.82
N LEU A 195 -4.74 -36.39 11.32
CA LEU A 195 -3.78 -37.15 10.51
C LEU A 195 -4.48 -38.29 9.74
N ILE A 196 -5.42 -38.99 10.38
CA ILE A 196 -6.25 -40.03 9.74
C ILE A 196 -7.16 -39.40 8.68
N THR A 197 -7.81 -38.28 8.98
CA THR A 197 -8.70 -37.58 8.04
C THR A 197 -7.94 -36.95 6.87
N TRP A 198 -6.69 -36.52 7.09
CA TRP A 198 -5.75 -36.11 6.05
C TRP A 198 -5.37 -37.28 5.17
N ARG A 199 -4.87 -38.38 5.75
CA ARG A 199 -4.40 -39.56 5.00
C ARG A 199 -5.52 -40.20 4.17
N LYS A 200 -6.75 -40.25 4.70
CA LYS A 200 -7.93 -40.79 3.98
C LYS A 200 -8.57 -39.79 2.99
N GLY A 201 -7.98 -38.61 2.79
CA GLY A 201 -8.44 -37.62 1.81
C GLY A 201 -9.82 -37.02 2.11
N TYR A 202 -10.34 -37.17 3.34
CA TYR A 202 -11.63 -36.58 3.72
C TYR A 202 -11.61 -35.06 3.58
N PHE A 203 -10.48 -34.40 3.90
CA PHE A 203 -10.34 -32.96 3.69
C PHE A 203 -10.54 -32.53 2.23
N ALA A 204 -10.08 -33.33 1.26
CA ALA A 204 -10.32 -33.02 -0.15
C ALA A 204 -11.82 -33.11 -0.49
N ARG A 205 -12.51 -34.15 0.01
CA ARG A 205 -13.96 -34.31 -0.16
C ARG A 205 -14.75 -33.18 0.50
N VAL A 206 -14.42 -32.84 1.75
CA VAL A 206 -15.04 -31.72 2.49
C VAL A 206 -14.79 -30.40 1.76
N ARG A 207 -13.58 -30.16 1.26
CA ARG A 207 -13.26 -28.95 0.49
C ARG A 207 -14.08 -28.86 -0.79
N MET A 208 -14.28 -29.95 -1.51
CA MET A 208 -15.12 -29.98 -2.71
C MET A 208 -16.60 -29.83 -2.38
N ALA A 209 -17.08 -30.48 -1.32
CA ALA A 209 -18.45 -30.30 -0.81
C ALA A 209 -18.71 -28.84 -0.41
N TRP A 210 -17.79 -28.22 0.33
CA TRP A 210 -17.84 -26.81 0.70
C TRP A 210 -17.86 -25.90 -0.53
N LYS A 211 -17.03 -26.16 -1.54
CA LYS A 211 -17.08 -25.41 -2.81
C LYS A 211 -18.47 -25.49 -3.46
N ARG A 212 -19.09 -26.68 -3.50
CA ARG A 212 -20.45 -26.87 -4.04
C ARG A 212 -21.50 -26.11 -3.24
N VAL A 213 -21.48 -26.22 -1.91
CA VAL A 213 -22.41 -25.48 -1.03
C VAL A 213 -22.23 -23.96 -1.19
N LYS A 214 -20.99 -23.48 -1.22
CA LYS A 214 -20.65 -22.08 -1.43
C LYS A 214 -21.15 -21.55 -2.77
N LEU A 215 -21.04 -22.34 -3.84
CA LEU A 215 -21.58 -22.00 -5.16
C LEU A 215 -23.12 -21.89 -5.13
N ARG A 216 -23.80 -22.86 -4.53
CA ARG A 216 -25.27 -22.84 -4.35
C ARG A 216 -25.72 -21.59 -3.58
N TRP A 217 -25.05 -21.27 -2.47
CA TRP A 217 -25.33 -20.07 -1.68
C TRP A 217 -25.12 -18.78 -2.48
N ARG A 218 -24.03 -18.68 -3.26
CA ARG A 218 -23.78 -17.52 -4.13
C ARG A 218 -24.86 -17.36 -5.20
N GLN A 219 -25.34 -18.46 -5.75
CA GLN A 219 -26.40 -18.45 -6.75
C GLN A 219 -27.75 -18.05 -6.14
N ALA A 220 -28.11 -18.63 -4.99
CA ALA A 220 -29.31 -18.23 -4.25
C ALA A 220 -29.28 -16.75 -3.87
N GLN A 221 -28.15 -16.26 -3.34
CA GLN A 221 -27.97 -14.85 -3.00
C GLN A 221 -28.06 -13.94 -4.24
N ARG A 222 -27.53 -14.37 -5.40
CA ARG A 222 -27.65 -13.62 -6.65
C ARG A 222 -29.11 -13.54 -7.11
N ASN A 223 -29.84 -14.65 -7.09
CA ASN A 223 -31.24 -14.71 -7.48
C ASN A 223 -32.11 -13.81 -6.58
N PHE A 224 -31.90 -13.89 -5.26
CA PHE A 224 -32.56 -13.01 -4.30
C PHE A 224 -32.28 -11.54 -4.57
N ARG A 225 -31.02 -11.16 -4.82
CA ARG A 225 -30.68 -9.77 -5.18
C ARG A 225 -31.34 -9.33 -6.48
N LEU A 226 -31.48 -10.21 -7.47
CA LEU A 226 -32.17 -9.89 -8.73
C LEU A 226 -33.68 -9.64 -8.51
N GLN A 227 -34.32 -10.43 -7.64
CA GLN A 227 -35.71 -10.22 -7.25
C GLN A 227 -35.89 -8.87 -6.53
N VAL A 228 -34.98 -8.53 -5.61
CA VAL A 228 -35.00 -7.22 -4.93
C VAL A 228 -34.70 -6.09 -5.93
N ALA A 229 -33.78 -6.28 -6.87
CA ALA A 229 -33.40 -5.29 -7.87
C ALA A 229 -34.54 -4.97 -8.84
N ALA A 230 -35.44 -5.93 -9.09
CA ALA A 230 -36.65 -5.71 -9.87
C ALA A 230 -37.59 -4.70 -9.20
N LYS A 231 -37.63 -4.67 -7.86
CA LYS A 231 -38.43 -3.70 -7.08
C LYS A 231 -37.69 -2.39 -6.84
N SER A 232 -36.42 -2.46 -6.43
CA SER A 232 -35.58 -1.30 -6.17
C SER A 232 -34.10 -1.62 -6.38
N LYS A 233 -33.48 -0.93 -7.33
CA LYS A 233 -32.04 -1.04 -7.63
C LYS A 233 -31.18 -0.57 -6.45
N VAL A 234 -31.61 0.48 -5.75
CA VAL A 234 -30.88 1.04 -4.60
C VAL A 234 -30.95 0.06 -3.41
N ALA A 235 -32.12 -0.50 -3.14
CA ALA A 235 -32.28 -1.49 -2.06
C ALA A 235 -31.42 -2.74 -2.32
N ALA A 236 -31.42 -3.26 -3.56
CA ALA A 236 -30.62 -4.43 -3.92
C ALA A 236 -29.10 -4.20 -3.77
N TYR A 237 -28.64 -2.95 -3.93
CA TYR A 237 -27.25 -2.56 -3.73
C TYR A 237 -26.89 -2.43 -2.24
N ILE A 238 -27.72 -1.77 -1.44
CA ILE A 238 -27.45 -1.50 -0.02
C ILE A 238 -27.62 -2.75 0.87
N LEU A 239 -28.59 -3.61 0.53
CA LEU A 239 -28.97 -4.78 1.33
C LEU A 239 -27.80 -5.67 1.80
N PRO A 240 -26.88 -6.15 0.93
CA PRO A 240 -25.75 -6.96 1.39
C PRO A 240 -24.83 -6.21 2.37
N HIS A 241 -24.64 -4.91 2.19
CA HIS A 241 -23.82 -4.11 3.08
C HIS A 241 -24.50 -3.91 4.44
N ALA A 242 -25.81 -3.68 4.45
CA ALA A 242 -26.61 -3.55 5.67
C ALA A 242 -26.63 -4.85 6.48
N ILE A 243 -26.85 -6.00 5.84
CA ILE A 243 -26.82 -7.32 6.51
C ILE A 243 -25.44 -7.57 7.14
N TYR A 244 -24.35 -7.23 6.44
CA TYR A 244 -23.01 -7.38 6.99
C TYR A 244 -22.78 -6.48 8.20
N ALA A 245 -23.21 -5.21 8.14
CA ALA A 245 -23.10 -4.29 9.26
C ALA A 245 -23.88 -4.79 10.48
N MET A 246 -25.10 -5.30 10.28
CA MET A 246 -25.90 -5.92 11.34
C MET A 246 -25.20 -7.15 11.93
N LEU A 247 -24.63 -8.01 11.08
CA LEU A 247 -23.89 -9.19 11.55
C LEU A 247 -22.66 -8.79 12.37
N CYS A 248 -21.89 -7.80 11.93
CA CYS A 248 -20.74 -7.29 12.69
C CYS A 248 -21.17 -6.68 14.02
N HIS A 249 -22.30 -5.96 14.06
CA HIS A 249 -22.83 -5.42 15.31
C HIS A 249 -23.24 -6.53 16.28
N VAL A 250 -23.98 -7.53 15.80
CA VAL A 250 -24.36 -8.74 16.57
C VAL A 250 -23.13 -9.48 17.09
N ILE A 251 -22.09 -9.66 16.26
CA ILE A 251 -20.85 -10.29 16.71
C ILE A 251 -20.17 -9.43 17.79
N ALA A 252 -20.10 -8.11 17.60
CA ALA A 252 -19.45 -7.22 18.56
C ALA A 252 -20.16 -7.18 19.93
N THR A 253 -21.48 -7.39 19.98
CA THR A 253 -22.26 -7.33 21.22
C THR A 253 -22.49 -8.69 21.88
N LEU A 254 -22.67 -9.77 21.11
CA LEU A 254 -22.99 -11.09 21.65
C LEU A 254 -21.78 -12.03 21.80
N SER A 255 -20.64 -11.74 21.17
CA SER A 255 -19.50 -12.68 21.26
C SER A 255 -18.77 -12.60 22.60
N PRO A 256 -18.20 -13.70 23.09
CA PRO A 256 -17.48 -13.72 24.36
C PRO A 256 -16.11 -13.01 24.24
N ALA A 257 -15.61 -12.45 25.34
CA ALA A 257 -14.35 -11.71 25.41
C ALA A 257 -13.14 -12.33 24.67
N PRO A 258 -12.83 -13.65 24.78
CA PRO A 258 -11.72 -14.25 24.04
C PRO A 258 -11.91 -14.19 22.51
N VAL A 259 -13.15 -14.24 22.03
CA VAL A 259 -13.45 -14.13 20.60
C VAL A 259 -13.23 -12.69 20.13
N LEU A 260 -13.68 -11.69 20.89
CA LEU A 260 -13.39 -10.29 20.56
C LEU A 260 -11.88 -10.00 20.57
N ALA A 261 -11.14 -10.52 21.54
CA ALA A 261 -9.69 -10.37 21.64
C ALA A 261 -8.96 -10.99 20.43
N LEU A 262 -9.45 -12.14 19.96
CA LEU A 262 -8.91 -12.76 18.75
C LEU A 262 -9.22 -11.90 17.51
N LEU A 263 -10.46 -11.41 17.36
CA LEU A 263 -10.85 -10.58 16.21
C LEU A 263 -10.20 -9.20 16.19
N SER A 264 -9.82 -8.65 17.35
CA SER A 264 -9.14 -7.36 17.48
C SER A 264 -7.61 -7.46 17.35
N HIS A 265 -7.07 -8.65 17.09
CA HIS A 265 -5.64 -8.87 17.06
C HIS A 265 -4.95 -8.13 15.89
N GLU A 266 -3.77 -7.54 16.14
CA GLU A 266 -3.01 -6.77 15.14
C GLU A 266 -2.56 -7.62 13.95
N VAL A 267 -2.24 -8.89 14.19
CA VAL A 267 -1.92 -9.86 13.12
C VAL A 267 -3.06 -9.98 12.11
N ILE A 268 -4.33 -9.95 12.55
CA ILE A 268 -5.47 -9.97 11.63
C ILE A 268 -5.54 -8.70 10.81
N LEU A 269 -5.23 -7.55 11.43
CA LEU A 269 -5.15 -6.27 10.74
C LEU A 269 -4.10 -6.31 9.63
N VAL A 270 -2.86 -6.72 9.96
CA VAL A 270 -1.78 -6.83 8.97
C VAL A 270 -2.17 -7.80 7.85
N TRP A 271 -2.74 -8.95 8.21
CA TRP A 271 -3.15 -9.96 7.23
C TRP A 271 -4.23 -9.44 6.28
N LEU A 272 -5.26 -8.77 6.80
CA LEU A 272 -6.34 -8.20 5.98
C LEU A 272 -5.87 -6.98 5.19
N ALA A 273 -4.98 -6.15 5.74
CA ALA A 273 -4.52 -4.92 5.09
C ALA A 273 -3.47 -5.17 4.00
N THR A 274 -2.65 -6.22 4.10
CA THR A 274 -1.49 -6.37 3.19
C THR A 274 -1.41 -7.77 2.58
N ILE A 275 -1.31 -8.82 3.39
CA ILE A 275 -1.05 -10.19 2.92
C ILE A 275 -2.18 -10.69 2.02
N TYR A 276 -3.44 -10.53 2.46
CA TYR A 276 -4.62 -10.94 1.69
C TYR A 276 -4.72 -10.28 0.31
N PRO A 277 -4.65 -8.93 0.17
CA PRO A 277 -4.71 -8.27 -1.13
C PRO A 277 -3.50 -8.60 -2.03
N ILE A 278 -2.30 -8.79 -1.46
CA ILE A 278 -1.13 -9.29 -2.20
C ILE A 278 -1.41 -10.68 -2.77
N MET A 279 -1.89 -11.62 -1.95
CA MET A 279 -2.24 -12.97 -2.41
C MET A 279 -3.31 -12.95 -3.50
N MET A 280 -4.33 -12.09 -3.38
CA MET A 280 -5.37 -11.95 -4.41
C MET A 280 -4.82 -11.38 -5.72
N SER A 281 -3.86 -10.46 -5.63
CA SER A 281 -3.19 -9.87 -6.78
C SER A 281 -2.29 -10.89 -7.50
N ILE A 282 -1.51 -11.67 -6.75
CA ILE A 282 -0.69 -12.77 -7.30
C ILE A 282 -1.59 -13.81 -7.99
N ARG A 283 -2.70 -14.18 -7.36
CA ARG A 283 -3.69 -15.09 -7.97
C ARG A 283 -4.27 -14.51 -9.25
N ALA A 284 -4.57 -13.20 -9.30
CA ALA A 284 -5.08 -12.55 -10.50
C ALA A 284 -4.06 -12.60 -11.65
N VAL A 285 -2.78 -12.30 -11.38
CA VAL A 285 -1.70 -12.37 -12.37
C VAL A 285 -1.48 -13.82 -12.83
N ARG A 286 -1.46 -14.78 -11.89
CA ARG A 286 -1.34 -16.20 -12.23
C ARG A 286 -2.51 -16.65 -13.11
N THR A 287 -3.75 -16.35 -12.75
CA THR A 287 -4.91 -16.74 -13.57
C THR A 287 -4.83 -16.14 -14.98
N HIS A 288 -4.41 -14.88 -15.11
CA HIS A 288 -4.23 -14.23 -16.42
C HIS A 288 -3.21 -14.94 -17.31
N ARG A 289 -2.07 -15.36 -16.74
CA ARG A 289 -0.98 -15.98 -17.51
C ARG A 289 -1.24 -17.43 -17.90
N TYR A 290 -2.09 -18.14 -17.14
CA TYR A 290 -2.31 -19.58 -17.32
C TYR A 290 -3.72 -19.96 -17.81
N THR A 291 -4.66 -19.02 -17.87
CA THR A 291 -6.05 -19.30 -18.23
C THR A 291 -6.62 -18.15 -19.07
N ASP A 292 -7.29 -18.47 -20.18
CA ASP A 292 -7.96 -17.49 -21.06
C ASP A 292 -9.25 -16.89 -20.46
N ASP A 293 -9.49 -17.13 -19.16
CA ASP A 293 -10.59 -16.54 -18.42
C ASP A 293 -10.51 -15.01 -18.41
N PRO A 294 -11.63 -14.28 -18.20
CA PRO A 294 -11.65 -12.82 -18.17
C PRO A 294 -10.93 -12.26 -16.94
N ALA A 295 -9.59 -12.33 -16.94
CA ALA A 295 -8.68 -11.88 -15.87
C ALA A 295 -8.86 -10.40 -15.52
N ALA A 296 -9.37 -9.61 -16.47
CA ALA A 296 -9.70 -8.20 -16.28
C ALA A 296 -10.56 -7.94 -15.03
N VAL A 297 -11.52 -8.82 -14.72
CA VAL A 297 -12.39 -8.66 -13.54
C VAL A 297 -11.61 -8.79 -12.23
N TYR A 298 -10.60 -9.68 -12.21
CA TYR A 298 -9.76 -9.90 -11.03
C TYR A 298 -8.78 -8.74 -10.84
N PHE A 299 -8.18 -8.23 -11.92
CA PHE A 299 -7.32 -7.04 -11.86
C PHE A 299 -8.08 -5.79 -11.43
N GLU A 300 -9.27 -5.54 -11.98
CA GLU A 300 -10.10 -4.43 -11.52
C GLU A 300 -10.41 -4.57 -10.02
N ARG A 301 -10.67 -5.78 -9.54
CA ARG A 301 -10.95 -6.00 -8.12
C ARG A 301 -9.74 -5.68 -7.23
N SER A 302 -8.54 -6.13 -7.60
CA SER A 302 -7.32 -5.83 -6.84
C SER A 302 -6.99 -4.34 -6.90
N LEU A 303 -7.06 -3.70 -8.07
CA LEU A 303 -6.77 -2.27 -8.22
C LEU A 303 -7.71 -1.39 -7.39
N ARG A 304 -9.01 -1.69 -7.34
CA ARG A 304 -9.96 -0.93 -6.50
C ARG A 304 -9.55 -0.91 -5.02
N TYR A 305 -8.95 -1.99 -4.52
CA TYR A 305 -8.42 -2.04 -3.16
C TYR A 305 -7.15 -1.20 -3.03
N TRP A 306 -6.19 -1.40 -3.94
CA TRP A 306 -4.89 -0.71 -3.89
C TRP A 306 -5.01 0.81 -4.00
N ILE A 307 -5.97 1.32 -4.78
CA ILE A 307 -6.27 2.76 -4.84
C ILE A 307 -6.68 3.29 -3.46
N LEU A 308 -7.59 2.60 -2.77
CA LEU A 308 -8.06 3.02 -1.44
C LEU A 308 -6.95 2.92 -0.40
N TRP A 309 -6.13 1.87 -0.47
CA TRP A 309 -4.97 1.68 0.39
C TRP A 309 -3.92 2.79 0.19
N ALA A 310 -3.61 3.13 -1.07
CA ALA A 310 -2.68 4.20 -1.42
C ALA A 310 -3.17 5.58 -0.94
N PHE A 311 -4.45 5.90 -1.14
CA PHE A 311 -5.03 7.13 -0.62
C PHE A 311 -5.07 7.17 0.91
N TYR A 312 -5.35 6.04 1.56
CA TYR A 312 -5.32 5.95 3.01
C TYR A 312 -3.91 6.22 3.56
N LEU A 313 -2.88 5.55 3.04
CA LEU A 313 -1.50 5.74 3.50
C LEU A 313 -1.00 7.16 3.29
N THR A 314 -1.27 7.75 2.13
CA THR A 314 -0.89 9.14 1.85
C THR A 314 -1.62 10.13 2.74
N SER A 315 -2.92 9.94 2.96
CA SER A 315 -3.69 10.76 3.88
C SER A 315 -3.17 10.63 5.32
N HIS A 316 -2.79 9.41 5.74
CA HIS A 316 -2.19 9.16 7.05
C HIS A 316 -0.82 9.82 7.20
N SER A 317 0.05 9.71 6.19
CA SER A 317 1.38 10.34 6.16
C SER A 317 1.29 11.88 6.22
N ILE A 318 0.36 12.46 5.45
CA ILE A 318 0.07 13.90 5.50
C ILE A 318 -0.47 14.30 6.88
N ALA A 319 -1.46 13.58 7.41
CA ALA A 319 -2.06 13.89 8.70
C ALA A 319 -1.05 13.81 9.86
N THR A 320 -0.21 12.78 9.89
CA THR A 320 0.82 12.61 10.94
C THR A 320 1.94 13.65 10.85
N THR A 321 2.14 14.26 9.69
CA THR A 321 3.15 15.32 9.51
C THR A 321 2.60 16.71 9.83
N LEU A 322 1.34 16.97 9.48
CA LEU A 322 0.70 18.28 9.70
C LEU A 322 0.09 18.42 11.11
N VAL A 323 -0.33 17.32 11.72
CA VAL A 323 -1.02 17.32 13.01
C VAL A 323 -0.11 16.75 14.09
N PRO A 324 0.06 17.44 15.23
CA PRO A 324 0.82 16.93 16.36
C PRO A 324 0.34 15.54 16.82
N HIS A 325 1.29 14.67 17.17
CA HIS A 325 1.03 13.27 17.55
C HIS A 325 -0.01 13.11 18.67
N PHE A 326 -0.08 14.05 19.63
CA PHE A 326 -1.05 13.97 20.72
C PHE A 326 -2.50 14.04 20.21
N ILE A 327 -2.79 14.89 19.22
CA ILE A 327 -4.13 14.99 18.62
C ILE A 327 -4.45 13.71 17.85
N VAL A 328 -3.50 13.21 17.06
CA VAL A 328 -3.68 11.96 16.29
C VAL A 328 -3.95 10.77 17.21
N PHE A 329 -3.34 10.74 18.39
CA PHE A 329 -3.55 9.68 19.38
C PHE A 329 -4.97 9.68 19.96
N TYR A 330 -5.59 10.85 20.16
CA TYR A 330 -6.99 10.94 20.58
C TYR A 330 -7.96 10.32 19.57
N PHE A 331 -7.62 10.35 18.28
CA PHE A 331 -8.47 9.82 17.20
C PHE A 331 -8.13 8.39 16.79
N LYS A 332 -7.46 7.58 17.64
CA LYS A 332 -7.10 6.20 17.28
C LYS A 332 -8.35 5.31 17.15
N PRO A 333 -8.72 4.85 15.93
CA PRO A 333 -9.90 4.00 15.77
C PRO A 333 -9.67 2.62 16.39
N SER A 334 -10.72 2.01 16.92
CA SER A 334 -10.67 0.64 17.47
C SER A 334 -10.25 -0.37 16.38
N ILE A 335 -9.22 -1.17 16.66
CA ILE A 335 -8.66 -2.18 15.73
C ILE A 335 -9.75 -3.18 15.29
N LEU A 336 -10.66 -3.55 16.19
CA LEU A 336 -11.80 -4.43 15.88
C LEU A 336 -12.65 -3.85 14.75
N ARG A 337 -12.96 -2.56 14.81
CA ARG A 337 -13.78 -1.87 13.78
C ARG A 337 -13.03 -1.79 12.45
N ILE A 338 -11.72 -1.53 12.48
CA ILE A 338 -10.88 -1.53 11.28
C ILE A 338 -10.85 -2.91 10.65
N ASN A 339 -10.71 -3.97 11.44
CA ASN A 339 -10.71 -5.36 10.93
C ASN A 339 -12.06 -5.72 10.29
N PHE A 340 -13.18 -5.32 10.88
CA PHE A 340 -14.49 -5.46 10.25
C PHE A 340 -14.62 -4.66 8.96
N LEU A 341 -14.12 -3.42 8.92
CA LEU A 341 -14.11 -2.58 7.72
C LEU A 341 -13.27 -3.20 6.60
N LEU A 342 -12.05 -3.68 6.90
CA LEU A 342 -11.18 -4.34 5.93
C LEU A 342 -11.79 -5.64 5.43
N ASN A 343 -12.41 -6.41 6.30
CA ASN A 343 -13.11 -7.63 5.89
C ASN A 343 -14.32 -7.31 4.99
N TRP A 344 -15.12 -6.28 5.33
CA TRP A 344 -16.18 -5.76 4.46
C TRP A 344 -15.65 -5.35 3.09
N LEU A 345 -14.51 -4.64 3.06
CA LEU A 345 -13.87 -4.16 1.84
C LEU A 345 -13.52 -5.33 0.89
N HIS A 346 -12.96 -6.41 1.46
CA HIS A 346 -12.55 -7.60 0.72
C HIS A 346 -13.70 -8.50 0.30
N HIS A 347 -14.62 -8.83 1.21
CA HIS A 347 -15.65 -9.84 0.98
C HIS A 347 -16.92 -9.28 0.32
N MET A 348 -17.38 -8.09 0.73
CA MET A 348 -18.69 -7.56 0.34
C MET A 348 -18.65 -6.64 -0.88
N HIS A 349 -17.56 -6.66 -1.64
CA HIS A 349 -17.33 -5.72 -2.75
C HIS A 349 -17.47 -4.24 -2.32
N GLY A 350 -17.21 -3.94 -1.05
CA GLY A 350 -17.30 -2.58 -0.50
C GLY A 350 -16.41 -1.57 -1.24
N THR A 351 -15.32 -2.06 -1.85
CA THR A 351 -14.44 -1.23 -2.70
C THR A 351 -15.19 -0.58 -3.85
N ARG A 352 -16.22 -1.22 -4.42
CA ARG A 352 -17.02 -0.65 -5.51
C ARG A 352 -17.85 0.54 -5.04
N VAL A 353 -18.34 0.49 -3.80
CA VAL A 353 -19.14 1.55 -3.18
C VAL A 353 -18.27 2.77 -2.98
N LEU A 354 -17.16 2.60 -2.25
CA LEU A 354 -16.23 3.68 -1.91
C LEU A 354 -15.61 4.30 -3.17
N LEU A 355 -15.19 3.47 -4.12
CA LEU A 355 -14.60 3.99 -5.35
C LEU A 355 -15.64 4.69 -6.24
N GLY A 356 -16.90 4.24 -6.24
CA GLY A 356 -17.98 4.94 -6.94
C GLY A 356 -18.15 6.38 -6.43
N PHE A 357 -18.10 6.56 -5.11
CA PHE A 357 -18.10 7.89 -4.51
C PHE A 357 -16.85 8.70 -4.87
N ALA A 358 -15.66 8.10 -4.78
CA ALA A 358 -14.40 8.76 -5.12
C ALA A 358 -14.35 9.22 -6.58
N VAL A 359 -14.80 8.38 -7.53
CA VAL A 359 -14.86 8.74 -8.96
C VAL A 359 -15.82 9.90 -9.20
N ASN A 360 -16.99 9.91 -8.55
CA ASN A 360 -17.95 11.02 -8.68
C ASN A 360 -17.38 12.34 -8.13
N TYR A 361 -16.55 12.26 -7.07
CA TYR A 361 -15.88 13.43 -6.51
C TYR A 361 -14.75 13.96 -7.41
N VAL A 362 -13.91 13.06 -7.94
CA VAL A 362 -12.73 13.44 -8.74
C VAL A 362 -13.09 13.81 -10.18
N PHE A 363 -14.09 13.15 -10.77
CA PHE A 363 -14.53 13.36 -12.16
C PHE A 363 -16.02 13.73 -12.24
N PRO A 364 -16.43 14.88 -11.68
CA PRO A 364 -17.85 15.25 -11.54
C PRO A 364 -18.58 15.36 -12.89
N HIS A 365 -17.88 15.82 -13.94
CA HIS A 365 -18.47 16.04 -15.27
C HIS A 365 -18.37 14.81 -16.21
N GLY A 366 -17.66 13.75 -15.81
CA GLY A 366 -17.53 12.52 -16.60
C GLY A 366 -18.47 11.39 -16.17
N ALA A 367 -19.18 11.56 -15.05
CA ALA A 367 -19.85 10.48 -14.33
C ALA A 367 -21.39 10.54 -14.35
N THR A 368 -22.00 11.37 -15.22
CA THR A 368 -23.48 11.51 -15.29
C THR A 368 -24.22 10.29 -15.86
N SER A 369 -23.53 9.22 -16.25
CA SER A 369 -24.18 7.92 -16.51
C SER A 369 -23.61 6.87 -15.59
N GLY A 370 -24.44 6.40 -14.65
CA GLY A 370 -24.06 5.44 -13.63
C GLY A 370 -23.31 4.22 -14.17
N PHE A 371 -22.50 3.63 -13.29
CA PHE A 371 -21.76 2.38 -13.45
C PHE A 371 -22.66 1.25 -13.99
N SER A 372 -22.85 1.24 -15.32
CA SER A 372 -23.59 0.24 -16.07
C SER A 372 -22.57 -0.51 -16.92
N PRO A 373 -22.47 -1.84 -16.81
CA PRO A 373 -21.34 -2.61 -17.34
C PRO A 373 -21.36 -2.78 -18.88
N THR A 374 -22.15 -2.01 -19.63
CA THR A 374 -22.46 -2.31 -21.04
C THR A 374 -22.46 -1.13 -22.00
N ARG A 375 -21.91 0.03 -21.64
CA ARG A 375 -21.78 1.13 -22.63
C ARG A 375 -20.33 1.57 -22.75
N SER A 376 -19.73 1.21 -23.89
CA SER A 376 -18.47 1.72 -24.39
C SER A 376 -18.50 3.25 -24.42
N MET A 377 -17.94 3.88 -23.40
CA MET A 377 -17.62 5.30 -23.43
C MET A 377 -16.31 5.45 -24.22
N SER A 378 -16.43 5.50 -25.54
CA SER A 378 -15.35 5.92 -26.44
C SER A 378 -15.08 7.43 -26.42
N VAL A 379 -15.72 8.18 -25.50
CA VAL A 379 -15.69 9.64 -25.48
C VAL A 379 -15.46 10.14 -24.05
N ILE A 380 -14.31 9.82 -23.46
CA ILE A 380 -13.66 10.69 -22.47
C ILE A 380 -12.17 10.73 -22.81
N ALA A 381 -11.86 11.70 -23.67
CA ALA A 381 -10.56 12.32 -23.88
C ALA A 381 -9.35 11.39 -23.63
N ALA A 382 -8.89 10.82 -24.74
CA ALA A 382 -7.46 10.72 -25.01
C ALA A 382 -6.76 12.03 -24.60
N PRO A 383 -5.46 12.00 -24.23
CA PRO A 383 -4.70 13.21 -23.93
C PRO A 383 -4.95 14.26 -25.03
N PRO A 384 -5.00 15.55 -24.67
CA PRO A 384 -5.44 16.63 -25.55
C PRO A 384 -4.91 16.42 -26.97
N ALA A 385 -5.82 16.40 -27.96
CA ALA A 385 -5.49 16.11 -29.36
C ALA A 385 -4.30 16.95 -29.87
N HIS A 386 -4.10 18.15 -29.31
CA HIS A 386 -3.00 19.06 -29.58
C HIS A 386 -1.61 18.49 -29.27
N ALA A 387 -1.41 17.76 -28.15
CA ALA A 387 -0.12 17.14 -27.84
C ALA A 387 0.18 15.96 -28.78
N GLY A 388 -0.85 15.19 -29.15
CA GLY A 388 -0.74 14.13 -30.14
C GLY A 388 -0.40 14.65 -31.53
N ILE A 389 -1.01 15.77 -31.94
CA ILE A 389 -0.80 16.40 -33.25
C ILE A 389 0.61 16.97 -33.38
N VAL A 390 1.14 17.66 -32.37
CA VAL A 390 2.52 18.22 -32.43
C VAL A 390 3.56 17.10 -32.57
N PHE A 391 3.49 16.05 -31.75
CA PHE A 391 4.44 14.95 -31.91
C PHE A 391 4.24 14.16 -33.20
N ARG A 392 2.98 14.03 -33.70
CA ARG A 392 2.71 13.37 -35.00
C ARG A 392 3.21 14.18 -36.18
N THR A 393 3.07 15.51 -36.13
CA THR A 393 3.57 16.43 -37.16
C THR A 393 5.09 16.49 -37.14
N LEU A 394 5.73 16.58 -35.96
CA LEU A 394 7.19 16.50 -35.84
C LEU A 394 7.77 15.16 -36.32
N THR A 395 7.08 14.04 -36.08
CA THR A 395 7.47 12.74 -36.66
C THR A 395 7.23 12.66 -38.16
N ALA A 396 6.17 13.28 -38.68
CA ALA A 396 5.85 13.29 -40.11
C ALA A 396 6.82 14.18 -40.91
N VAL A 397 7.34 15.24 -40.28
CA VAL A 397 8.37 16.14 -40.84
C VAL A 397 9.79 15.53 -40.70
N GLY A 398 9.94 14.38 -40.03
CA GLY A 398 11.24 13.71 -39.86
C GLY A 398 12.18 14.36 -38.84
N LEU A 399 11.74 15.44 -38.18
CA LEU A 399 12.51 16.15 -37.14
C LEU A 399 12.74 15.29 -35.89
N ILE A 400 11.81 14.38 -35.58
CA ILE A 400 11.88 13.53 -34.40
C ILE A 400 11.61 12.08 -34.80
N SER A 401 12.49 11.17 -34.40
CA SER A 401 12.27 9.73 -34.55
C SER A 401 11.00 9.28 -33.81
N THR A 402 10.27 8.32 -34.39
CA THR A 402 9.07 7.73 -33.78
C THR A 402 9.33 7.19 -32.36
N ARG A 403 10.55 6.72 -32.08
CA ARG A 403 10.99 6.27 -30.76
C ARG A 403 11.02 7.42 -29.75
N THR A 404 11.66 8.54 -30.10
CA THR A 404 11.79 9.72 -29.24
C THR A 404 10.44 10.37 -28.98
N ALA A 405 9.56 10.42 -29.99
CA ALA A 405 8.21 10.96 -29.83
C ALA A 405 7.34 10.13 -28.86
N ASN A 406 7.50 8.80 -28.84
CA ASN A 406 6.79 7.95 -27.88
C ASN A 406 7.31 8.15 -26.46
N ILE A 407 8.64 8.24 -26.29
CA ILE A 407 9.26 8.52 -24.99
C ILE A 407 8.79 9.88 -24.46
N MET A 408 8.81 10.92 -25.29
CA MET A 408 8.36 12.26 -24.87
C MET A 408 6.87 12.28 -24.48
N ARG A 409 6.00 11.56 -25.20
CA ARG A 409 4.59 11.43 -24.80
C ARG A 409 4.43 10.71 -23.46
N ASP A 410 5.18 9.64 -23.24
CA ASP A 410 5.12 8.86 -21.99
C ASP A 410 5.68 9.67 -20.80
N VAL A 411 6.73 10.46 -21.02
CA VAL A 411 7.32 11.39 -20.03
C VAL A 411 6.32 12.51 -19.71
N MET A 412 5.69 13.13 -20.72
CA MET A 412 4.67 14.16 -20.50
C MET A 412 3.43 13.61 -19.79
N ALA A 413 3.01 12.39 -20.09
CA ALA A 413 1.91 11.72 -19.38
C ALA A 413 2.23 11.46 -17.89
N GLN A 414 3.53 11.42 -17.55
CA GLN A 414 4.05 11.27 -16.19
C GLN A 414 4.50 12.61 -15.57
N GLY A 415 4.15 13.74 -16.19
CA GLY A 415 4.53 15.09 -15.75
C GLY A 415 4.39 15.35 -14.25
N PRO A 416 3.31 14.93 -13.58
CA PRO A 416 3.18 15.12 -12.12
C PRO A 416 4.16 14.28 -11.29
N ALA A 417 4.57 13.09 -11.76
CA ALA A 417 5.61 12.30 -11.10
C ALA A 417 7.00 12.93 -11.26
N ILE A 418 7.26 13.52 -12.41
CA ILE A 418 8.51 14.28 -12.68
C ILE A 418 8.55 15.55 -11.84
N PHE A 419 7.41 16.24 -11.68
CA PHE A 419 7.30 17.37 -10.76
C PHE A 419 7.61 16.94 -9.32
N GLY A 420 7.32 15.69 -8.96
CA GLY A 420 7.73 15.08 -7.70
C GLY A 420 9.23 15.07 -7.43
N LEU A 421 10.09 15.25 -8.44
CA LEU A 421 11.54 15.43 -8.24
C LEU A 421 11.87 16.71 -7.46
N VAL A 422 10.96 17.68 -7.41
CA VAL A 422 11.14 18.87 -6.55
C VAL A 422 11.38 18.49 -5.10
N PHE A 423 10.79 17.38 -4.64
CA PHE A 423 10.95 16.89 -3.28
C PHE A 423 12.37 16.37 -3.00
N LEU A 424 13.21 16.11 -4.00
CA LEU A 424 14.62 15.76 -3.77
C LEU A 424 15.45 16.92 -3.21
N VAL A 425 14.99 18.16 -3.37
CA VAL A 425 15.67 19.36 -2.86
C VAL A 425 15.07 19.81 -1.53
N THR A 426 13.96 19.21 -1.10
CA THR A 426 13.25 19.61 0.11
C THR A 426 13.82 18.98 1.38
N PRO A 427 13.60 19.56 2.56
CA PRO A 427 14.00 18.95 3.83
C PRO A 427 13.44 17.53 4.01
N GLY A 428 14.12 16.69 4.80
CA GLY A 428 13.82 15.26 4.90
C GLY A 428 12.38 14.91 5.28
N PHE A 429 11.74 15.67 6.17
CA PHE A 429 10.34 15.44 6.55
C PHE A 429 9.37 15.71 5.39
N LEU A 430 9.63 16.75 4.59
CA LEU A 430 8.82 17.09 3.43
C LEU A 430 9.06 16.10 2.29
N THR A 431 10.30 15.64 2.14
CA THR A 431 10.68 14.58 1.20
C THR A 431 9.95 13.27 1.51
N LYS A 432 9.78 12.92 2.79
CA LYS A 432 9.01 11.72 3.19
C LYS A 432 7.57 11.79 2.69
N VAL A 433 6.86 12.88 2.99
CA VAL A 433 5.46 13.07 2.57
C VAL A 433 5.35 13.19 1.05
N GLY A 434 6.27 13.93 0.43
CA GLY A 434 6.36 14.07 -1.03
C GLY A 434 6.59 12.72 -1.71
N CYS A 435 7.46 11.87 -1.14
CA CYS A 435 7.68 10.52 -1.61
C CYS A 435 6.41 9.68 -1.56
N ASP A 436 5.68 9.66 -0.44
CA ASP A 436 4.45 8.89 -0.35
C ASP A 436 3.39 9.43 -1.33
N ALA A 437 3.29 10.75 -1.49
CA ALA A 437 2.37 11.37 -2.47
C ALA A 437 2.71 10.98 -3.92
N VAL A 438 3.99 11.02 -4.30
CA VAL A 438 4.45 10.65 -5.64
C VAL A 438 4.33 9.14 -5.87
N ALA A 439 4.72 8.30 -4.90
CA ALA A 439 4.74 6.85 -5.03
C ALA A 439 3.35 6.20 -4.91
N LEU A 440 2.42 6.81 -4.17
CA LEU A 440 1.11 6.20 -3.89
C LEU A 440 -0.05 7.02 -4.46
N ALA A 441 -0.14 8.32 -4.14
CA ALA A 441 -1.31 9.12 -4.53
C ALA A 441 -1.37 9.36 -6.06
N PHE A 442 -0.22 9.63 -6.70
CA PHE A 442 -0.19 9.83 -8.14
C PHE A 442 -0.58 8.56 -8.93
N PRO A 443 0.04 7.38 -8.70
CA PRO A 443 -0.40 6.12 -9.29
C PRO A 443 -1.87 5.81 -9.02
N ALA A 444 -2.35 6.04 -7.79
CA ALA A 444 -3.75 5.82 -7.43
C ALA A 444 -4.69 6.69 -8.28
N TYR A 445 -4.34 7.96 -8.50
CA TYR A 445 -5.09 8.86 -9.37
C TYR A 445 -5.09 8.39 -10.84
N VAL A 446 -3.93 7.99 -11.38
CA VAL A 446 -3.84 7.51 -12.77
C VAL A 446 -4.67 6.24 -12.97
N VAL A 447 -4.54 5.28 -12.05
CA VAL A 447 -5.28 4.01 -12.07
C VAL A 447 -6.77 4.24 -11.90
N LEU A 448 -7.18 5.18 -11.07
CA LEU A 448 -8.59 5.59 -10.96
C LEU A 448 -9.14 6.04 -12.32
N GLY A 449 -8.37 6.83 -13.07
CA GLY A 449 -8.69 7.24 -14.43
C GLY A 449 -8.75 6.08 -15.43
N THR A 450 -7.85 5.10 -15.34
CA THR A 450 -7.88 3.93 -16.24
C THR A 450 -9.09 3.03 -15.97
N LEU A 451 -9.48 2.87 -14.69
CA LEU A 451 -10.70 2.14 -14.33
C LEU A 451 -11.95 2.87 -14.83
N ALA A 452 -12.00 4.20 -14.69
CA ALA A 452 -13.13 4.99 -15.21
C ALA A 452 -13.28 4.83 -16.73
N ARG A 453 -12.16 4.86 -17.47
CA ARG A 453 -12.12 4.68 -18.94
C ARG A 453 -12.15 3.22 -19.41
N HIS A 454 -12.21 2.24 -18.51
CA HIS A 454 -12.16 0.81 -18.83
C HIS A 454 -10.93 0.40 -19.66
N GLN A 455 -9.79 1.07 -19.46
CA GLN A 455 -8.55 0.80 -20.20
C GLN A 455 -7.79 -0.38 -19.59
N ARG A 456 -8.10 -1.59 -20.04
CA ARG A 456 -7.60 -2.84 -19.43
C ARG A 456 -6.12 -3.15 -19.66
N ARG A 457 -5.51 -2.61 -20.72
CA ARG A 457 -4.15 -2.97 -21.17
C ARG A 457 -3.05 -2.70 -20.13
N THR A 458 -3.27 -1.74 -19.23
CA THR A 458 -2.27 -1.34 -18.22
C THR A 458 -2.56 -1.93 -16.83
N HIS A 459 -3.68 -2.64 -16.65
CA HIS A 459 -4.10 -3.11 -15.33
C HIS A 459 -3.12 -4.11 -14.71
N GLU A 460 -2.57 -5.05 -15.49
CA GLU A 460 -1.58 -6.01 -14.96
C GLU A 460 -0.35 -5.29 -14.41
N TRP A 461 0.20 -4.35 -15.19
CA TRP A 461 1.38 -3.59 -14.79
C TRP A 461 1.14 -2.79 -13.49
N TRP A 462 0.00 -2.12 -13.37
CA TRP A 462 -0.35 -1.40 -12.15
C TRP A 462 -0.59 -2.31 -10.94
N VAL A 463 -1.12 -3.52 -11.14
CA VAL A 463 -1.26 -4.51 -10.06
C VAL A 463 0.11 -4.96 -9.58
N CYS A 464 1.05 -5.26 -10.49
CA CYS A 464 2.42 -5.59 -10.11
C CYS A 464 3.09 -4.44 -9.35
N TYR A 465 2.92 -3.20 -9.82
CA TYR A 465 3.40 -1.99 -9.15
C TYR A 465 2.92 -1.90 -7.70
N PHE A 466 1.60 -1.93 -7.46
CA PHE A 466 1.08 -1.79 -6.10
C PHE A 466 1.47 -2.95 -5.18
N VAL A 467 1.60 -4.17 -5.69
CA VAL A 467 2.07 -5.30 -4.89
C VAL A 467 3.52 -5.08 -4.44
N VAL A 468 4.39 -4.69 -5.37
CA VAL A 468 5.80 -4.46 -5.04
C VAL A 468 5.95 -3.27 -4.11
N VAL A 469 5.27 -2.16 -4.38
CA VAL A 469 5.29 -0.97 -3.51
C VAL A 469 4.76 -1.30 -2.12
N ALA A 470 3.70 -2.09 -1.98
CA ALA A 470 3.19 -2.51 -0.67
C ALA A 470 4.21 -3.32 0.14
N ILE A 471 5.00 -4.18 -0.52
CA ILE A 471 6.09 -4.92 0.12
C ILE A 471 7.21 -3.97 0.54
N VAL A 472 7.58 -3.03 -0.33
CA VAL A 472 8.62 -2.03 -0.04
C VAL A 472 8.19 -1.13 1.12
N GLU A 473 6.98 -0.56 1.11
CA GLU A 473 6.45 0.26 2.21
C GLU A 473 6.46 -0.50 3.53
N TYR A 474 6.00 -1.75 3.54
CA TYR A 474 6.01 -2.57 4.75
C TYR A 474 7.43 -2.85 5.26
N LEU A 475 8.40 -3.07 4.37
CA LEU A 475 9.80 -3.24 4.73
C LEU A 475 10.39 -1.96 5.31
N PHE A 476 10.07 -0.80 4.72
CA PHE A 476 10.49 0.51 5.23
C PHE A 476 9.90 0.80 6.61
N ASP A 477 8.62 0.51 6.83
CA ASP A 477 7.97 0.68 8.13
C ASP A 477 8.58 -0.26 9.18
N ALA A 478 8.86 -1.53 8.83
CA ALA A 478 9.52 -2.49 9.71
C ALA A 478 10.95 -2.05 10.09
N MET A 479 11.66 -1.38 9.18
CA MET A 479 13.01 -0.88 9.40
C MET A 479 13.04 0.58 9.87
N SER A 480 11.90 1.22 10.12
CA SER A 480 11.80 2.65 10.44
C SER A 480 12.68 3.07 11.63
N GLY A 481 12.76 2.23 12.68
CA GLY A 481 13.62 2.44 13.85
C GLY A 481 15.13 2.46 13.55
N VAL A 482 15.56 1.88 12.42
CA VAL A 482 16.96 1.92 11.95
C VAL A 482 17.13 2.94 10.83
N LEU A 483 16.11 3.17 10.00
CA LEU A 483 16.22 4.06 8.84
C LEU A 483 16.11 5.55 9.20
N TRP A 484 15.53 5.90 10.35
CA TRP A 484 15.30 7.30 10.70
C TRP A 484 16.59 8.12 10.90
N TRP A 485 17.69 7.50 11.35
CA TRP A 485 18.97 8.18 11.57
C TRP A 485 19.87 8.21 10.33
N VAL A 486 19.54 7.43 9.30
CA VAL A 486 20.31 7.39 8.05
C VAL A 486 19.85 8.54 7.15
N PRO A 487 20.73 9.50 6.81
CA PRO A 487 20.36 10.64 5.99
C PRO A 487 20.10 10.20 4.55
N PHE A 488 19.31 11.00 3.84
CA PHE A 488 18.92 10.78 2.44
C PHE A 488 18.18 9.47 2.13
N VAL A 489 17.82 8.64 3.12
CA VAL A 489 17.06 7.39 2.89
C VAL A 489 15.75 7.65 2.15
N TYR A 490 15.02 8.70 2.53
CA TYR A 490 13.77 9.05 1.85
C TYR A 490 13.98 9.60 0.44
N HIS A 491 15.16 10.14 0.13
CA HIS A 491 15.53 10.58 -1.22
C HIS A 491 15.82 9.37 -2.10
N ILE A 492 16.57 8.40 -1.58
CA ILE A 492 16.82 7.12 -2.26
C ILE A 492 15.50 6.36 -2.45
N LYS A 493 14.63 6.33 -1.43
CA LYS A 493 13.27 5.77 -1.51
C LYS A 493 12.50 6.43 -2.65
N LEU A 494 12.48 7.77 -2.73
CA LEU A 494 11.79 8.51 -3.79
C LEU A 494 12.30 8.14 -5.19
N VAL A 495 13.61 8.11 -5.41
CA VAL A 495 14.20 7.70 -6.70
C VAL A 495 13.84 6.26 -7.04
N GLY A 496 13.92 5.36 -6.05
CA GLY A 496 13.50 3.97 -6.20
C GLY A 496 12.03 3.88 -6.63
N MET A 497 11.12 4.54 -5.93
CA MET A 497 9.69 4.51 -6.24
C MET A 497 9.39 5.07 -7.63
N LEU A 498 10.06 6.16 -8.04
CA LEU A 498 9.98 6.70 -9.40
C LEU A 498 10.41 5.65 -10.43
N TRP A 499 11.54 4.97 -10.21
CA TRP A 499 12.02 3.90 -11.09
C TRP A 499 11.00 2.76 -11.25
N LEU A 500 10.33 2.34 -10.17
CA LEU A 500 9.26 1.34 -10.24
C LEU A 500 8.05 1.82 -11.06
N GLN A 501 7.75 3.11 -10.99
CA GLN A 501 6.57 3.72 -11.61
C GLN A 501 6.74 3.99 -13.11
N PHE A 502 7.96 4.12 -13.63
CA PHE A 502 8.14 4.38 -15.05
C PHE A 502 7.86 3.11 -15.89
N PRO A 503 6.90 3.15 -16.84
CA PRO A 503 6.55 1.99 -17.66
C PRO A 503 7.68 1.56 -18.60
N TYR A 504 8.63 2.46 -18.90
CA TYR A 504 9.78 2.20 -19.75
C TYR A 504 10.73 1.16 -19.14
N PHE A 505 11.05 1.28 -17.84
CA PHE A 505 11.96 0.35 -17.17
C PHE A 505 11.30 -0.98 -16.83
N ARG A 506 9.97 -1.03 -16.76
CA ARG A 506 9.19 -2.17 -16.28
C ARG A 506 9.68 -2.71 -14.92
N GLY A 507 10.31 -1.85 -14.11
CA GLY A 507 10.98 -2.26 -12.87
C GLY A 507 10.08 -3.02 -11.91
N ALA A 508 8.82 -2.55 -11.76
CA ALA A 508 7.81 -3.24 -10.96
C ALA A 508 7.46 -4.65 -11.46
N GLN A 509 7.35 -4.86 -12.79
CA GLN A 509 7.06 -6.19 -13.34
C GLN A 509 8.26 -7.11 -13.17
N THR A 510 9.46 -6.63 -13.47
CA THR A 510 10.70 -7.42 -13.29
C THR A 510 10.89 -7.85 -11.84
N LEU A 511 10.67 -6.94 -10.88
CA LEU A 511 10.81 -7.26 -9.47
C LEU A 511 9.69 -8.20 -8.99
N PHE A 512 8.46 -8.00 -9.45
CA PHE A 512 7.35 -8.90 -9.16
C PHE A 512 7.64 -10.32 -9.67
N ASP A 513 8.09 -10.46 -10.91
CA ASP A 513 8.41 -11.75 -11.52
C ASP A 513 9.60 -12.42 -10.82
N LEU A 514 10.59 -11.65 -10.39
CA LEU A 514 11.72 -12.16 -9.61
C LEU A 514 11.28 -12.68 -8.22
N CYS A 515 10.49 -11.88 -7.49
CA CYS A 515 10.03 -12.24 -6.15
C CYS A 515 9.06 -13.43 -6.13
N PHE A 516 8.19 -13.54 -7.15
CA PHE A 516 7.13 -14.54 -7.20
C PHE A 516 7.34 -15.63 -8.25
N HIS A 517 8.55 -15.74 -8.82
CA HIS A 517 8.88 -16.72 -9.86
C HIS A 517 8.43 -18.14 -9.49
N SER A 518 8.75 -18.59 -8.28
CA SER A 518 8.44 -19.93 -7.76
C SER A 518 6.93 -20.19 -7.59
N VAL A 519 6.14 -19.16 -7.29
CA VAL A 519 4.69 -19.27 -7.09
C VAL A 519 3.94 -19.18 -8.42
N LEU A 520 4.52 -18.48 -9.39
CA LEU A 520 3.97 -18.31 -10.72
C LEU A 520 4.13 -19.59 -11.54
N ILE A 521 5.29 -20.27 -11.50
CA ILE A 521 5.52 -21.50 -12.25
C ILE A 521 4.53 -22.60 -11.82
N ASP A 522 3.84 -23.21 -12.79
CA ASP A 522 3.09 -24.44 -12.57
C ASP A 522 3.94 -25.66 -12.97
N PRO A 523 4.42 -26.48 -12.02
CA PRO A 523 5.26 -27.64 -12.33
C PRO A 523 4.57 -28.63 -13.26
N ARG A 524 3.24 -28.67 -13.25
CA ARG A 524 2.45 -29.65 -14.03
C ARG A 524 2.50 -29.42 -15.53
N ARG A 525 2.81 -28.19 -15.98
CA ARG A 525 2.97 -27.87 -17.41
C ARG A 525 4.43 -27.88 -17.88
N ALA A 526 5.39 -27.69 -16.98
CA ALA A 526 6.81 -27.89 -17.31
C ALA A 526 7.13 -29.36 -17.62
N ALA A 527 6.35 -30.29 -17.06
CA ALA A 527 6.49 -31.73 -17.26
C ALA A 527 5.77 -32.29 -18.51
N THR A 528 4.95 -31.50 -19.19
CA THR A 528 4.38 -31.88 -20.50
C THR A 528 5.34 -31.43 -21.60
N PRO A 529 6.15 -32.33 -22.18
CA PRO A 529 6.87 -31.99 -23.41
C PRO A 529 5.86 -31.60 -24.50
N PRO A 530 6.19 -30.70 -25.42
CA PRO A 530 5.31 -30.38 -26.54
C PRO A 530 5.02 -31.66 -27.35
N LEU A 531 3.82 -32.21 -27.20
CA LEU A 531 3.32 -33.33 -28.02
C LEU A 531 2.97 -32.89 -29.45
N GLU A 532 3.74 -31.95 -30.01
CA GLU A 532 3.52 -31.38 -31.34
C GLU A 532 4.79 -31.51 -32.22
N ARG A 533 5.71 -32.40 -31.83
CA ARG A 533 6.90 -32.75 -32.64
C ARG A 533 7.12 -34.26 -32.75
N ILE A 534 6.05 -35.05 -32.82
CA ILE A 534 6.14 -36.47 -33.16
C ILE A 534 5.25 -36.81 -34.38
N ASP A 535 4.24 -36.01 -34.71
CA ASP A 535 3.30 -36.33 -35.81
C ASP A 535 3.75 -35.88 -37.22
N HIS A 536 5.02 -35.47 -37.40
CA HIS A 536 5.54 -35.03 -38.72
C HIS A 536 6.79 -35.79 -39.21
N ALA A 537 7.19 -36.88 -38.57
CA ALA A 537 8.42 -37.60 -38.96
C ALA A 537 8.21 -38.95 -39.67
N ASP A 538 7.03 -39.59 -39.62
CA ASP A 538 6.84 -40.89 -40.27
C ASP A 538 5.55 -40.95 -41.10
N GLY A 539 5.64 -40.45 -42.33
CA GLY A 539 4.73 -40.83 -43.42
C GLY A 539 5.56 -41.52 -44.51
N PRO A 540 5.27 -42.77 -44.89
CA PRO A 540 6.05 -43.47 -45.89
C PRO A 540 5.87 -42.78 -47.24
N THR A 541 7.00 -42.41 -47.83
CA THR A 541 7.11 -41.91 -49.18
C THR A 541 7.00 -43.11 -50.12
N GLU A 542 5.86 -43.34 -50.75
CA GLU A 542 5.79 -44.24 -51.89
C GLU A 542 5.09 -43.57 -53.08
N ALA A 543 5.81 -43.63 -54.18
CA ALA A 543 5.68 -42.76 -55.33
C ALA A 543 4.57 -43.21 -56.28
N ARG A 544 3.92 -42.19 -56.85
CA ARG A 544 3.01 -42.28 -57.97
C ARG A 544 3.82 -42.45 -59.26
N THR A 545 3.82 -43.65 -59.84
CA THR A 545 4.30 -43.86 -61.22
C THR A 545 3.10 -44.19 -62.11
N SER A 546 2.79 -43.29 -63.03
CA SER A 546 1.76 -43.44 -64.04
C SER A 546 2.30 -44.17 -65.28
N SER A 547 1.38 -44.93 -65.91
CA SER A 547 1.28 -45.28 -67.33
C SER A 547 2.38 -46.12 -67.99
N HIS A 548 2.03 -47.33 -68.47
CA HIS A 548 1.84 -47.63 -69.90
C HIS A 548 1.61 -49.14 -70.19
N ILE A 549 0.82 -49.41 -71.25
CA ILE A 549 0.89 -50.56 -72.20
C ILE A 549 -0.07 -51.79 -72.03
N GLU A 550 -1.04 -51.79 -72.95
CA GLU A 550 -1.54 -52.85 -73.87
C GLU A 550 -2.26 -54.15 -73.45
N VAL A 551 -3.48 -54.26 -74.01
CA VAL A 551 -3.99 -55.34 -74.88
C VAL A 551 -3.74 -56.79 -74.46
N SER A 552 -4.79 -57.46 -73.97
CA SER A 552 -5.50 -58.56 -74.67
C SER A 552 -6.71 -59.00 -73.86
#